data_AF-A0A7V9MFJ5-F1
#
_entry.id   AF-A0A7V9MFJ5-F1
#
_cell.length_a   1.000
_cell.length_b   1.000
_cell.length_c   1.000
_cell.angle_alpha   90.00
_cell.angle_beta   90.00
_cell.angle_gamma   90.00
#
_symmetry.space_group_name_H-M   'P 1'
#
loop_
_entity.id
_entity.type
_entity.pdbx_description
1 polymer ?
#
loop_
_entity_poly.entity_id
_entity_poly.type
_entity_poly.pdbx_seq_one_letter_code
_entity_poly.pdbx_strand_id
1 'polypeptide(L)'
;QGLILAPGNPRQVDDVAALDGLRVARRPVGTGTRTLLDRLLLDAGVTPESVVGPQVELHLDVALAVATGEADTGLGLRSAAAALGLDFVPVASEPFEVATTEREAGGVQPLLSLLADPTVRARIEDLGGHDLAGAGEVLELS
;
A
#
# COMPACT_ATOMS: atom_id res chain seq x y z
N GLN A 1 0.69 -2.65 1.66
CA GLN A 1 1.41 -1.35 1.66
C GLN A 1 2.92 -1.59 1.64
N GLY A 2 3.69 -0.59 1.22
CA GLY A 2 5.15 -0.68 1.14
C GLY A 2 5.80 0.67 0.86
N LEU A 3 7.13 0.69 0.89
CA LEU A 3 7.93 1.88 0.68
C LEU A 3 8.02 2.15 -0.82
N ILE A 4 7.66 3.37 -1.21
CA ILE A 4 7.75 3.86 -2.58
C ILE A 4 9.11 4.55 -2.75
N LEU A 5 9.86 4.15 -3.77
CA LEU A 5 11.26 4.53 -3.95
C LEU A 5 11.50 5.12 -5.34
N ALA A 6 12.45 6.04 -5.44
CA ALA A 6 12.93 6.48 -6.75
C ALA A 6 13.51 5.28 -7.55
N PRO A 7 13.42 5.27 -8.88
CA PRO A 7 13.92 4.16 -9.69
C PRO A 7 15.39 3.86 -9.43
N GLY A 8 15.71 2.58 -9.26
CA GLY A 8 17.05 2.08 -8.93
C GLY A 8 17.41 2.17 -7.45
N ASN A 9 16.47 2.54 -6.57
CA ASN A 9 16.66 2.65 -5.11
C ASN A 9 17.97 3.38 -4.70
N PRO A 10 18.17 4.65 -5.09
CA PRO A 10 19.45 5.35 -4.90
C PRO A 10 19.82 5.56 -3.42
N ARG A 11 18.85 5.47 -2.50
CA ARG A 11 19.05 5.58 -1.05
C ARG A 11 19.21 4.24 -0.35
N GLN A 12 19.20 3.13 -1.11
CA GLN A 12 19.37 1.76 -0.59
C GLN A 12 18.41 1.44 0.55
N VAL A 13 17.15 1.83 0.37
CA VAL A 13 16.08 1.58 1.34
C VAL A 13 15.51 0.20 1.10
N ASP A 14 15.86 -0.75 1.96
CA ASP A 14 15.39 -2.13 1.88
C ASP A 14 14.29 -2.45 2.91
N ASP A 15 14.15 -1.61 3.95
CA ASP A 15 13.11 -1.71 4.97
C ASP A 15 12.89 -0.36 5.69
N VAL A 16 12.04 -0.36 6.72
CA VAL A 16 11.70 0.82 7.52
C VAL A 16 12.85 1.28 8.43
N ALA A 17 13.83 0.45 8.74
CA ALA A 17 14.97 0.84 9.58
C ALA A 17 15.88 1.84 8.85
N ALA A 18 15.94 1.74 7.52
CA ALA A 18 16.69 2.65 6.66
C ALA A 18 16.09 4.08 6.58
N LEU A 19 14.93 4.34 7.19
CA LEU A 19 14.25 5.64 7.11
C LEU A 19 14.87 6.71 8.03
N ASP A 20 15.71 6.32 9.00
CA ASP A 20 16.39 7.28 9.85
C ASP A 20 17.28 8.21 9.02
N GLY A 21 17.13 9.52 9.22
CA GLY A 21 17.81 10.55 8.45
C GLY A 21 17.32 10.75 7.00
N LEU A 22 16.27 10.06 6.56
CA LEU A 22 15.64 10.28 5.25
C LEU A 22 14.47 11.28 5.33
N ARG A 23 14.19 11.95 4.21
CA ARG A 23 12.94 12.70 4.03
C ARG A 23 11.84 11.72 3.64
N VAL A 24 10.84 11.56 4.49
CA VAL A 24 9.75 10.61 4.27
C VAL A 24 8.45 11.37 4.02
N ALA A 25 7.80 11.10 2.89
CA ALA A 25 6.43 11.53 2.65
C ALA A 25 5.48 10.72 3.53
N ARG A 26 4.70 11.40 4.37
CA ARG A 26 3.85 10.80 5.39
C ARG A 26 2.38 11.10 5.12
N ARG A 27 1.52 10.13 5.42
CA ARG A 27 0.07 10.35 5.51
C ARG A 27 -0.29 11.04 6.83
N PRO A 28 -1.45 11.72 6.93
CA PRO A 28 -1.86 12.38 8.16
C PRO A 28 -2.02 11.41 9.32
N VAL A 29 -1.81 11.92 10.53
CA VAL A 29 -2.13 11.20 11.77
C VAL A 29 -3.60 10.80 11.76
N GLY A 30 -3.90 9.57 12.20
CA GLY A 30 -5.24 8.98 12.17
C GLY A 30 -5.53 8.13 10.92
N THR A 31 -4.66 8.15 9.90
CA THR A 31 -4.74 7.19 8.80
C THR A 31 -4.12 5.85 9.17
N GLY A 32 -4.68 4.75 8.65
CA GLY A 32 -4.12 3.40 8.86
C GLY A 32 -2.66 3.29 8.42
N THR A 33 -2.30 3.91 7.29
CA THR A 33 -0.91 3.99 6.80
C THR A 33 0.01 4.70 7.78
N ARG A 34 -0.43 5.79 8.42
CA ARG A 34 0.39 6.46 9.42
C ARG A 34 0.58 5.61 10.67
N THR A 35 -0.49 4.98 11.15
CA THR A 35 -0.42 4.03 12.28
C THR A 35 0.53 2.86 11.98
N LEU A 36 0.45 2.30 10.77
CA LEU A 36 1.34 1.22 10.33
C LEU A 36 2.80 1.70 10.30
N LEU A 37 3.09 2.86 9.70
CA LEU A 37 4.44 3.41 9.64
C LEU A 37 5.04 3.61 11.03
N ASP A 38 4.31 4.26 11.95
CA ASP A 38 4.81 4.54 13.30
C ASP A 38 5.09 3.22 14.05
N ARG A 39 4.21 2.21 13.90
CA ARG A 39 4.42 0.88 14.49
C ARG A 39 5.68 0.20 13.97
N LEU A 40 5.87 0.21 12.64
CA LEU A 40 7.03 -0.40 11.98
C LEU A 40 8.35 0.27 12.37
N LEU A 41 8.35 1.60 12.48
CA LEU A 41 9.51 2.36 12.94
C LEU A 41 9.88 1.99 14.38
N LEU A 42 8.90 1.96 15.28
CA LEU A 42 9.12 1.56 16.67
C LEU A 42 9.67 0.13 16.79
N ASP A 43 9.14 -0.81 16.00
CA ASP A 43 9.62 -2.20 15.98
C ASP A 43 11.07 -2.31 15.45
N ALA A 44 11.49 -1.38 14.59
CA ALA A 44 12.85 -1.27 14.09
C ALA A 44 13.78 -0.44 15.02
N GLY A 45 13.29 0.06 16.15
CA GLY A 45 14.06 0.92 17.07
C GLY A 45 14.26 2.35 16.56
N VAL A 46 13.50 2.78 15.56
CA VAL A 46 13.51 4.15 15.03
C VAL A 46 12.39 4.95 15.67
N THR A 47 12.72 6.13 16.22
CA THR A 47 11.75 7.04 16.81
C THR A 47 10.87 7.66 15.72
N PRO A 48 9.53 7.44 15.69
CA PRO A 48 8.67 7.96 14.62
C PRO A 48 8.76 9.47 14.40
N GLU A 49 8.99 10.23 15.47
CA GLU A 49 9.14 11.69 15.44
C GLU A 49 10.44 12.14 14.76
N SER A 50 11.45 11.28 14.69
CA SER A 50 12.71 11.57 13.96
C SER A 50 12.51 11.55 12.44
N VAL A 51 11.47 10.86 11.97
CA VAL A 51 11.14 10.75 10.55
C VAL A 51 10.35 11.98 10.11
N VAL A 52 11.04 12.85 9.36
CA VAL A 52 10.53 14.14 8.88
C VAL A 52 10.31 14.14 7.37
N GLY A 53 9.46 15.05 6.89
CA GLY A 53 9.14 15.19 5.48
C GLY A 53 7.70 15.68 5.26
N PRO A 54 7.29 15.83 3.99
CA PRO A 54 5.99 16.38 3.65
C PRO A 54 4.85 15.48 4.18
N GLN A 55 3.77 16.13 4.64
CA GLN A 55 2.52 15.43 4.93
C GLN A 55 1.59 15.58 3.74
N VAL A 56 1.06 14.47 3.22
CA VAL A 56 0.26 14.42 2.00
C VAL A 56 -0.99 13.57 2.17
N GLU A 57 -2.07 13.90 1.47
CA GLU A 57 -3.40 13.35 1.73
C GLU A 57 -3.66 12.01 1.06
N LEU A 58 -3.10 11.76 -0.13
CA LEU A 58 -3.36 10.56 -0.93
C LEU A 58 -2.09 9.69 -1.11
N HIS A 59 -2.28 8.41 -1.42
CA HIS A 59 -1.14 7.53 -1.77
C HIS A 59 -0.44 7.98 -3.05
N LEU A 60 -1.18 8.53 -4.02
CA LEU A 60 -0.58 9.07 -5.22
C LEU A 60 0.31 10.29 -4.92
N ASP A 61 -0.05 11.10 -3.93
CA ASP A 61 0.76 12.24 -3.51
C ASP A 61 2.08 11.80 -2.87
N VAL A 62 2.08 10.66 -2.15
CA VAL A 62 3.32 10.05 -1.64
C VAL A 62 4.24 9.68 -2.81
N ALA A 63 3.69 9.02 -3.83
CA ALA A 63 4.45 8.65 -5.02
C ALA A 63 4.96 9.89 -5.76
N LEU A 64 4.14 10.94 -5.89
CA LEU A 64 4.53 12.19 -6.53
C LEU A 64 5.67 12.88 -5.78
N ALA A 65 5.61 12.96 -4.45
CA ALA A 65 6.67 13.55 -3.63
C ALA A 65 8.01 12.83 -3.79
N VAL A 66 7.99 11.50 -3.97
CA VAL A 66 9.20 10.71 -4.27
C VAL A 66 9.68 10.97 -5.70
N ALA A 67 8.77 10.96 -6.68
CA ALA A 67 9.09 11.22 -8.08
C ALA A 67 9.69 12.61 -8.32
N THR A 68 9.25 13.62 -7.58
CA THR A 68 9.76 15.00 -7.67
C THR A 68 10.98 15.26 -6.78
N GLY A 69 11.39 14.29 -5.95
CA GLY A 69 12.52 14.41 -5.03
C GLY A 69 12.24 15.29 -3.80
N GLU A 70 10.98 15.64 -3.53
CA GLU A 70 10.56 16.29 -2.29
C GLU A 70 10.71 15.38 -1.07
N ALA A 71 10.53 14.07 -1.29
CA ALA A 71 10.82 13.01 -0.35
C ALA A 71 11.79 11.99 -0.95
N ASP A 72 12.56 11.33 -0.09
CA ASP A 72 13.44 10.22 -0.45
C ASP A 72 12.67 8.89 -0.54
N THR A 73 11.60 8.74 0.26
CA THR A 73 10.70 7.58 0.27
C THR A 73 9.35 7.94 0.91
N GLY A 74 8.41 7.01 0.94
CA GLY A 74 7.17 7.12 1.72
C GLY A 74 6.36 5.82 1.71
N LEU A 75 5.56 5.60 2.75
CA LEU A 75 4.71 4.41 2.83
C LEU A 75 3.42 4.62 2.01
N GLY A 76 3.15 3.70 1.08
CA GLY A 76 1.96 3.78 0.25
C GLY A 76 1.55 2.45 -0.40
N LEU A 77 0.63 2.55 -1.36
CA LEU A 77 0.16 1.41 -2.14
C LEU A 77 1.08 1.15 -3.33
N ARG A 78 1.25 -0.12 -3.70
CA ARG A 78 2.04 -0.49 -4.88
C ARG A 78 1.48 0.12 -6.16
N SER A 79 0.15 0.22 -6.27
CA SER A 79 -0.52 0.85 -7.42
C SER A 79 -0.10 2.31 -7.62
N ALA A 80 0.16 3.06 -6.55
CA ALA A 80 0.64 4.43 -6.64
C ALA A 80 2.08 4.51 -7.16
N ALA A 81 2.96 3.59 -6.73
CA ALA A 81 4.31 3.47 -7.25
C ALA A 81 4.30 3.09 -8.74
N ALA A 82 3.51 2.07 -9.10
CA ALA A 82 3.38 1.57 -10.47
C ALA A 82 2.88 2.65 -11.43
N ALA A 83 1.91 3.47 -11.01
CA ALA A 83 1.35 4.56 -11.82
C ALA A 83 2.41 5.61 -12.24
N LEU A 84 3.50 5.75 -11.48
CA LEU A 84 4.59 6.70 -11.76
C LEU A 84 5.91 6.00 -12.14
N GLY A 85 5.90 4.68 -12.37
CA GLY A 85 7.10 3.92 -12.72
C GLY A 85 8.18 3.92 -11.64
N LEU A 86 7.76 3.96 -10.37
CA LEU A 86 8.64 3.99 -9.20
C LEU A 86 8.90 2.57 -8.67
N ASP A 87 10.03 2.41 -7.98
CA ASP A 87 10.37 1.17 -7.30
C ASP A 87 9.55 1.01 -6.01
N PHE A 88 9.42 -0.23 -5.54
CA PHE A 88 8.57 -0.55 -4.41
C PHE A 88 9.11 -1.70 -3.56
N VAL A 89 9.23 -1.45 -2.26
CA VAL A 89 9.58 -2.47 -1.27
C VAL A 89 8.31 -2.82 -0.46
N PRO A 90 7.79 -4.06 -0.57
CA PRO A 90 6.60 -4.47 0.19
C PRO A 90 6.93 -4.56 1.69
N VAL A 91 6.02 -4.05 2.53
CA VAL A 91 6.18 -4.09 4.00
C VAL A 91 5.01 -4.78 4.69
N ALA A 92 3.80 -4.63 4.17
CA ALA A 92 2.62 -5.30 4.70
C ALA A 92 1.66 -5.70 3.57
N SER A 93 0.95 -6.81 3.76
CA SER A 93 -0.22 -7.14 2.94
C SER A 93 -1.48 -6.88 3.76
N GLU A 94 -2.47 -6.22 3.17
CA GLU A 94 -3.77 -5.96 3.78
C GLU A 94 -4.82 -6.63 2.89
N PRO A 95 -5.50 -7.70 3.36
CA PRO A 95 -6.58 -8.29 2.60
C PRO A 95 -7.75 -7.31 2.53
N PHE A 96 -8.43 -7.29 1.38
CA PHE A 96 -9.65 -6.53 1.20
C PHE A 96 -10.85 -7.47 1.22
N GLU A 97 -11.82 -7.15 2.05
CA GLU A 97 -13.03 -7.92 2.24
C GLU A 97 -14.25 -7.07 1.89
N VAL A 98 -15.29 -7.71 1.36
CA VAL A 98 -16.59 -7.08 1.10
C VAL A 98 -17.58 -7.64 2.10
N ALA A 99 -17.99 -6.82 3.06
CA ALA A 99 -19.00 -7.19 4.03
C ALA A 99 -20.41 -7.00 3.46
N THR A 100 -21.28 -7.99 3.63
CA THR A 100 -22.69 -7.93 3.27
C THR A 100 -23.55 -8.67 4.29
N THR A 101 -24.85 -8.40 4.31
CA THR A 101 -25.79 -9.19 5.11
C THR A 101 -26.27 -10.41 4.31
N GLU A 102 -26.66 -11.50 4.97
CA GLU A 102 -27.18 -12.70 4.29
C GLU A 102 -28.31 -12.37 3.29
N ARG A 103 -29.18 -11.43 3.68
CA ARG A 103 -30.30 -10.95 2.85
C ARG A 103 -29.83 -10.31 1.54
N GLU A 104 -28.69 -9.66 1.56
CA GLU A 104 -28.13 -8.88 0.45
C GLU A 104 -27.03 -9.63 -0.30
N ALA A 105 -26.65 -10.84 0.15
CA ALA A 105 -25.57 -11.64 -0.43
C ALA A 105 -25.79 -11.96 -1.92
N GLY A 106 -27.05 -12.02 -2.38
CA GLY A 106 -27.33 -12.15 -3.83
C GLY A 106 -26.76 -11.00 -4.67
N GLY A 107 -26.62 -9.80 -4.09
CA GLY A 107 -26.09 -8.62 -4.76
C GLY A 107 -24.58 -8.66 -5.05
N VAL A 108 -23.82 -9.50 -4.34
CA VAL A 108 -22.37 -9.64 -4.59
C VAL A 108 -22.04 -10.70 -5.65
N GLN A 109 -23.01 -11.49 -6.10
CA GLN A 109 -22.77 -12.56 -7.08
C GLN A 109 -22.15 -12.10 -8.41
N PRO A 110 -22.53 -10.95 -8.99
CA PRO A 110 -21.86 -10.43 -10.18
C PRO A 110 -20.37 -10.16 -9.94
N LEU A 111 -20.01 -9.64 -8.76
CA LEU A 111 -18.60 -9.41 -8.40
C LEU A 111 -17.84 -10.74 -8.27
N LEU A 112 -18.42 -11.74 -7.59
CA LEU A 112 -17.83 -13.07 -7.46
C LEU A 112 -17.61 -13.73 -8.84
N SER A 113 -18.59 -13.60 -9.73
CA SER A 113 -18.50 -14.10 -11.10
C SER A 113 -17.37 -13.42 -11.89
N LEU A 114 -17.21 -12.10 -11.73
CA LEU A 114 -16.11 -11.35 -12.35
C LEU A 114 -14.74 -11.75 -11.79
N LEU A 115 -14.61 -11.97 -10.48
CA LEU A 115 -13.36 -12.41 -9.85
C LEU A 115 -12.97 -13.85 -10.23
N ALA A 116 -13.93 -14.66 -10.69
CA ALA A 116 -13.69 -15.99 -11.23
C ALA A 116 -13.32 -16.00 -12.73
N ASP A 117 -13.55 -14.92 -13.47
CA ASP A 117 -13.24 -14.82 -14.90
C ASP A 117 -11.72 -14.73 -15.13
N PRO A 118 -11.09 -15.67 -15.86
CA PRO A 118 -9.65 -15.66 -16.08
C PRO A 118 -9.11 -14.41 -16.78
N THR A 119 -9.91 -13.81 -17.67
CA THR A 119 -9.55 -12.58 -18.39
C THR A 119 -9.52 -11.39 -17.43
N VAL A 120 -10.50 -11.31 -16.52
CA VAL A 120 -10.53 -10.26 -15.49
C VAL A 120 -9.38 -10.43 -14.51
N ARG A 121 -9.11 -11.65 -14.06
CA ARG A 121 -8.00 -11.95 -13.15
C ARG A 121 -6.66 -11.53 -13.75
N ALA A 122 -6.38 -11.94 -14.99
CA ALA A 122 -5.15 -11.57 -15.70
C ALA A 122 -5.00 -10.04 -15.79
N ARG A 123 -6.09 -9.31 -16.07
CA ARG A 123 -6.03 -7.84 -16.12
C ARG A 123 -5.76 -7.19 -14.75
N ILE A 124 -6.27 -7.76 -13.66
CA ILE A 124 -5.98 -7.25 -12.32
C ILE A 124 -4.53 -7.55 -11.92
N GLU A 125 -4.02 -8.72 -12.29
CA GLU A 125 -2.61 -9.09 -12.10
C GLU A 125 -1.68 -8.16 -12.89
N ASP A 126 -2.04 -7.83 -14.14
CA ASP A 126 -1.30 -6.88 -15.00
C ASP A 126 -1.24 -5.45 -14.43
N LEU A 127 -2.23 -5.03 -13.62
CA LEU A 127 -2.16 -3.74 -12.93
C LEU A 127 -1.02 -3.69 -11.90
N GLY A 128 -0.58 -4.87 -11.41
CA GLY A 128 0.46 -5.01 -10.43
C GLY A 128 0.02 -4.60 -9.01
N GLY A 129 0.51 -5.33 -8.00
CA GLY A 129 0.26 -4.99 -6.60
C GLY A 129 -1.06 -5.47 -6.02
N HIS A 130 -1.77 -6.30 -6.76
CA HIS A 130 -2.92 -7.06 -6.30
C HIS A 130 -2.54 -8.53 -6.25
N ASP A 131 -2.80 -9.17 -5.11
CA ASP A 131 -2.76 -10.62 -4.97
C ASP A 131 -4.20 -11.13 -5.01
N LEU A 132 -4.49 -12.05 -5.92
CA LEU A 132 -5.81 -12.65 -6.09
C LEU A 132 -5.93 -14.02 -5.41
N ALA A 133 -4.95 -14.41 -4.60
CA ALA A 133 -5.08 -15.55 -3.71
C ALA A 133 -6.30 -15.37 -2.79
N GLY A 134 -7.18 -16.36 -2.75
CA GLY A 134 -8.43 -16.31 -1.97
C GLY A 134 -9.52 -15.39 -2.55
N ALA A 135 -9.28 -14.69 -3.68
CA ALA A 135 -10.30 -13.83 -4.28
C ALA A 135 -11.54 -14.64 -4.70
N GLY A 136 -12.70 -14.24 -4.18
CA GLY A 136 -13.98 -14.91 -4.38
C GLY A 136 -14.38 -15.89 -3.26
N GLU A 137 -13.52 -16.07 -2.25
CA GLU A 137 -13.89 -16.81 -1.04
C GLU A 137 -14.98 -16.08 -0.25
N VAL A 138 -15.95 -16.83 0.27
CA VAL A 138 -17.05 -16.32 1.09
C VAL A 138 -16.88 -16.88 2.49
N LEU A 139 -16.72 -15.98 3.46
CA LEU A 139 -16.62 -16.31 4.88
C LEU A 139 -17.94 -15.99 5.58
N GLU A 140 -18.50 -16.95 6.29
CA GLU A 140 -19.65 -16.74 7.17
C GLU A 140 -19.17 -16.35 8.56
N LEU A 141 -19.60 -15.18 9.05
CA LEU A 141 -19.27 -14.70 10.38
C LEU A 141 -20.40 -15.10 11.34
N SER A 142 -20.11 -16.03 12.25
CA SER A 142 -21.03 -16.53 13.30
C SER A 142 -21.05 -15.67 14.55
#